data_AF-A0A7S3H250-F1
#
_entry.id   AF-A0A7S3H250-F1
#
_cell.length_a   1.000
_cell.length_b   1.000
_cell.length_c   1.000
_cell.angle_alpha   90.00
_cell.angle_beta   90.00
_cell.angle_gamma   90.00
#
_symmetry.space_group_name_H-M   'P 1'
#
loop_
_entity.id
_entity.type
_entity.pdbx_description
1 polymer ?
#
loop_
_entity_poly.entity_id
_entity_poly.type
_entity_poly.pdbx_seq_one_letter_code
_entity_poly.pdbx_strand_id
1 'polypeptide(L)'
;EDKIKTAPDQFGRDAAEVLKEQIEIKYANRVLLHVGLCITFYDFISIGDPYLYPSEGSAIQIVRFRMVVFRPFVGEIITGRLVSSGREGLKISTEFFEDILIPAALLQAPCVYNPVDGLWTWKYGEPENDFLMDIGEEVRFKVRTLTFTQLSSSVKGLTATTTSETGNDAGASASSSAGGPGPALRRRSSSMGLSPDDEIPAVMQIIGAMNDFGLGLISWW
;
A
#
# COMPACT_ATOMS: atom_id res chain seq x y z
N GLU A 1 -6.02 -16.36 11.40
CA GLU A 1 -6.63 -16.91 12.62
C GLU A 1 -6.50 -15.84 13.69
N ASP A 2 -7.56 -15.59 14.43
CA ASP A 2 -7.55 -14.59 15.49
C ASP A 2 -8.53 -14.96 16.61
N LYS A 3 -8.32 -14.38 17.79
CA LYS A 3 -9.20 -14.52 18.96
C LYS A 3 -10.11 -13.31 19.03
N ILE A 4 -11.40 -13.55 18.87
CA ILE A 4 -12.43 -12.52 18.95
C ILE A 4 -13.19 -12.68 20.26
N LYS A 5 -13.38 -11.55 20.95
CA LYS A 5 -14.15 -11.48 22.19
C LYS A 5 -15.54 -10.98 21.86
N THR A 6 -16.55 -11.66 22.40
CA THR A 6 -17.95 -11.26 22.32
C THR A 6 -18.44 -10.93 23.71
N ALA A 7 -18.97 -9.72 23.88
CA ALA A 7 -19.49 -9.25 25.15
C ALA A 7 -20.87 -9.88 25.47
N PRO A 8 -21.24 -10.03 26.76
CA PRO A 8 -22.45 -10.75 27.16
C PRO A 8 -23.77 -10.14 26.69
N ASP A 9 -23.78 -8.82 26.46
CA ASP A 9 -24.90 -8.07 25.89
C ASP A 9 -25.24 -8.51 24.46
N GLN A 10 -24.26 -9.06 23.74
CA GLN A 10 -24.40 -9.47 22.34
C GLN A 10 -24.78 -10.96 22.19
N PHE A 11 -24.91 -11.72 23.27
CA PHE A 11 -25.23 -13.16 23.22
C PHE A 11 -26.63 -13.49 22.68
N GLY A 12 -27.54 -12.52 22.64
CA GLY A 12 -28.88 -12.70 22.07
C GLY A 12 -28.94 -12.58 20.54
N ARG A 13 -27.86 -12.13 19.88
CA ARG A 13 -27.76 -11.98 18.42
C ARG A 13 -27.12 -13.22 17.79
N ASP A 14 -27.19 -13.31 16.46
CA ASP A 14 -26.49 -14.36 15.73
C ASP A 14 -24.97 -14.26 15.92
N ALA A 15 -24.35 -15.38 16.31
CA ALA A 15 -22.93 -15.40 16.64
C ALA A 15 -22.05 -15.04 15.43
N ALA A 16 -22.41 -15.49 14.22
CA ALA A 16 -21.63 -15.21 13.03
C ALA A 16 -21.66 -13.72 12.66
N GLU A 17 -22.83 -13.07 12.78
CA GLU A 17 -22.97 -11.64 12.56
C GLU A 17 -22.15 -10.82 13.57
N VAL A 18 -22.24 -11.16 14.86
CA VAL A 18 -21.47 -10.47 15.91
C VAL A 18 -19.97 -10.64 15.70
N LEU A 19 -19.50 -11.85 15.37
CA LEU A 19 -18.08 -12.09 15.10
C LEU A 19 -17.61 -11.27 13.89
N LYS A 20 -18.43 -11.18 12.84
CA LYS A 20 -18.11 -10.37 11.66
C LYS A 20 -17.94 -8.89 12.05
N GLU A 21 -18.90 -8.33 12.78
CA GLU A 21 -18.83 -6.93 13.24
C GLU A 21 -17.56 -6.66 14.07
N GLN A 22 -17.21 -7.57 14.99
CA GLN A 22 -16.00 -7.43 15.80
C GLN A 22 -14.72 -7.52 14.96
N ILE A 23 -14.69 -8.38 13.94
CA ILE A 23 -13.55 -8.48 13.01
C ILE A 23 -13.43 -7.20 12.18
N GLU A 24 -14.54 -6.66 11.68
CA GLU A 24 -14.55 -5.41 10.91
C GLU A 24 -14.07 -4.24 11.78
N ILE A 25 -14.54 -4.10 13.02
CA ILE A 25 -14.06 -3.07 13.95
C ILE A 25 -12.56 -3.21 14.24
N LYS A 26 -12.08 -4.46 14.35
CA LYS A 26 -10.68 -4.74 14.67
C LYS A 26 -9.74 -4.49 13.50
N TYR A 27 -10.15 -4.80 12.27
CA TYR A 27 -9.25 -4.84 11.12
C TYR A 27 -9.57 -3.85 9.99
N ALA A 28 -10.80 -3.39 9.82
CA ALA A 28 -11.14 -2.49 8.73
C ALA A 28 -10.34 -1.19 8.80
N ASN A 29 -9.89 -0.72 7.64
CA ASN A 29 -9.03 0.46 7.48
C ASN A 29 -7.72 0.42 8.30
N ARG A 30 -7.23 -0.78 8.64
CA ARG A 30 -5.92 -0.97 9.28
C ARG A 30 -4.95 -1.66 8.34
N VAL A 31 -3.71 -1.17 8.36
CA VAL A 31 -2.60 -1.79 7.65
C VAL A 31 -1.99 -2.88 8.53
N LEU A 32 -2.01 -4.11 8.01
CA LEU A 32 -1.29 -5.23 8.61
C LEU A 32 0.08 -5.36 7.96
N LEU A 33 1.13 -5.43 8.78
CA LEU A 33 2.50 -5.55 8.33
C LEU A 33 2.69 -6.79 7.45
N HIS A 34 3.30 -6.60 6.29
CA HIS A 34 3.54 -7.64 5.27
C HIS A 34 2.28 -8.27 4.66
N VAL A 35 1.09 -7.74 4.97
CA VAL A 35 -0.19 -8.22 4.43
C VAL A 35 -0.84 -7.13 3.57
N GLY A 36 -0.97 -5.89 4.06
CA GLY A 36 -1.56 -4.77 3.31
C GLY A 36 -2.67 -4.05 4.07
N LEU A 37 -3.40 -3.16 3.39
CA LEU A 37 -4.54 -2.43 3.95
C LEU A 37 -5.80 -3.31 3.94
N CYS A 38 -6.37 -3.58 5.11
CA CYS A 38 -7.59 -4.37 5.22
C CYS A 38 -8.82 -3.53 4.88
N ILE A 39 -9.63 -4.01 3.92
CA ILE A 39 -10.82 -3.32 3.45
C ILE A 39 -12.05 -3.83 4.22
N THR A 40 -12.41 -5.10 4.01
CA THR A 40 -13.64 -5.68 4.55
C THR A 40 -13.49 -7.18 4.78
N PHE A 41 -14.39 -7.72 5.59
CA PHE A 41 -14.52 -9.15 5.83
C PHE A 41 -15.02 -9.87 4.57
N TYR A 42 -14.49 -11.06 4.29
CA TYR A 42 -14.94 -11.89 3.17
C TYR A 42 -15.83 -13.04 3.66
N ASP A 43 -15.23 -14.05 4.31
CA ASP A 43 -15.95 -15.20 4.85
C ASP A 43 -15.23 -15.88 6.02
N PHE A 44 -15.96 -16.75 6.72
CA PHE A 44 -15.40 -17.64 7.73
C PHE A 44 -14.94 -18.96 7.07
N ILE A 45 -13.73 -19.39 7.39
CA ILE A 45 -13.20 -20.72 7.05
C ILE A 45 -13.60 -21.72 8.15
N SER A 46 -13.44 -21.32 9.42
CA SER A 46 -13.84 -22.15 10.56
C SER A 46 -14.08 -21.27 11.79
N ILE A 47 -15.11 -21.61 12.55
CA ILE A 47 -15.45 -20.99 13.83
C ILE A 47 -15.24 -22.06 14.90
N GLY A 48 -14.34 -21.80 15.85
CA GLY A 48 -14.11 -22.67 16.99
C GLY A 48 -15.14 -22.48 18.10
N ASP A 49 -15.21 -23.44 19.01
CA ASP A 49 -16.15 -23.37 20.13
C ASP A 49 -15.85 -22.19 21.07
N PRO A 50 -16.88 -21.47 21.55
CA PRO A 50 -16.70 -20.40 22.53
C PRO A 50 -16.25 -20.95 23.87
N TYR A 51 -15.24 -20.31 24.46
CA TYR A 51 -14.83 -20.57 25.84
C TYR A 51 -14.78 -19.28 26.66
N LEU A 52 -15.00 -19.42 27.96
CA LEU A 52 -15.11 -18.32 28.92
C LEU A 52 -13.92 -18.36 29.87
N TYR A 53 -13.29 -17.21 30.13
CA TYR A 53 -12.35 -17.09 31.24
C TYR A 53 -13.10 -16.83 32.55
N PRO A 54 -12.76 -17.52 33.65
CA PRO A 54 -13.37 -17.34 34.96
C PRO A 54 -12.91 -16.02 35.61
N SER A 55 -13.39 -14.89 35.07
CA SER A 55 -13.28 -13.52 35.62
C SER A 55 -13.84 -12.46 34.67
N GLU A 56 -13.86 -12.72 33.35
CA GLU A 56 -14.14 -11.69 32.33
C GLU A 56 -15.59 -11.74 31.80
N GLY A 57 -16.29 -12.87 31.96
CA GLY A 57 -17.69 -13.07 31.53
C GLY A 57 -17.94 -13.04 30.02
N SER A 58 -16.97 -12.59 29.22
CA SER A 58 -17.04 -12.49 27.76
C SER A 58 -16.68 -13.82 27.10
N ALA A 59 -17.41 -14.19 26.05
CA ALA A 59 -17.13 -15.39 25.27
C ALA A 59 -15.98 -15.12 24.31
N ILE A 60 -14.95 -15.98 24.34
CA ILE A 60 -13.80 -15.88 23.43
C ILE A 60 -13.88 -17.02 22.43
N GLN A 61 -13.82 -16.68 21.15
CA GLN A 61 -13.85 -17.63 20.05
C GLN A 61 -12.59 -17.48 19.19
N ILE A 62 -12.01 -18.62 18.82
CA ILE A 62 -10.92 -18.68 17.85
C ILE A 62 -11.55 -18.83 16.48
N VAL A 63 -11.31 -17.87 15.59
CA VAL A 63 -11.90 -17.84 14.26
C VAL A 63 -10.81 -17.84 13.19
N ARG A 64 -11.05 -18.60 12.12
CA ARG A 64 -10.27 -18.53 10.88
C ARG A 64 -11.18 -17.95 9.82
N PHE A 65 -10.75 -16.86 9.20
CA PHE A 65 -11.53 -16.10 8.23
C PHE A 65 -10.62 -15.55 7.13
N ARG A 66 -11.24 -15.12 6.04
CA ARG A 66 -10.60 -14.37 4.95
C ARG A 66 -11.06 -12.92 4.98
N MET A 67 -10.17 -12.03 4.59
CA MET A 67 -10.48 -10.61 4.40
C MET A 67 -10.02 -10.17 3.02
N VAL A 68 -10.72 -9.17 2.48
CA VAL A 68 -10.28 -8.43 1.31
C VAL A 68 -9.22 -7.43 1.76
N VAL A 69 -8.02 -7.55 1.21
CA VAL A 69 -6.87 -6.70 1.54
C VAL A 69 -6.35 -6.06 0.26
N PHE A 70 -6.16 -4.75 0.29
CA PHE A 70 -5.40 -4.04 -0.72
C PHE A 70 -3.90 -4.23 -0.48
N ARG A 71 -3.29 -5.03 -1.34
CA ARG A 71 -1.85 -5.27 -1.39
C ARG A 71 -1.43 -5.36 -2.85
N PRO A 72 -1.07 -4.24 -3.48
CA PRO A 72 -0.64 -4.29 -4.86
C PRO A 72 0.68 -5.03 -4.98
N PHE A 73 0.87 -5.72 -6.10
CA PHE A 73 2.10 -6.46 -6.37
C PHE A 73 3.06 -5.64 -7.23
N VAL A 74 4.34 -5.98 -7.13
CA VAL A 74 5.35 -5.31 -7.95
C VAL A 74 5.14 -5.64 -9.42
N GLY A 75 5.06 -4.60 -10.25
CA GLY A 75 4.76 -4.68 -11.67
C GLY A 75 3.28 -4.47 -12.02
N GLU A 76 2.39 -4.39 -11.02
CA GLU A 76 0.98 -4.07 -11.22
C GLU A 76 0.82 -2.65 -11.75
N ILE A 77 -0.10 -2.46 -12.69
CA ILE A 77 -0.43 -1.15 -13.25
C ILE A 77 -1.73 -0.67 -12.60
N ILE A 78 -1.67 0.48 -11.94
CA ILE A 78 -2.77 1.07 -11.21
C ILE A 78 -3.05 2.46 -11.76
N THR A 79 -4.31 2.86 -11.73
CA THR A 79 -4.75 4.22 -12.04
C THR A 79 -5.09 4.93 -10.74
N GLY A 80 -4.56 6.14 -10.56
CA GLY A 80 -4.89 7.00 -9.43
C GLY A 80 -4.92 8.45 -9.85
N ARG A 81 -5.36 9.33 -8.95
CA ARG A 81 -5.46 10.76 -9.18
C ARG A 81 -4.22 11.48 -8.67
N LEU A 82 -3.67 12.41 -9.46
CA LEU A 82 -2.56 13.25 -9.02
C LEU A 82 -3.04 14.23 -7.95
N VAL A 83 -2.51 14.14 -6.72
CA VAL A 83 -2.91 15.01 -5.60
C VAL A 83 -1.96 16.17 -5.42
N SER A 84 -0.66 15.93 -5.54
CA SER A 84 0.33 17.01 -5.50
C SER A 84 1.55 16.69 -6.34
N SER A 85 2.16 17.75 -6.85
CA SER A 85 3.42 17.73 -7.59
C SER A 85 4.47 18.50 -6.80
N GLY A 86 5.64 17.90 -6.60
CA GLY A 86 6.76 18.52 -5.89
C GLY A 86 8.10 18.13 -6.50
N ARG A 87 9.19 18.76 -6.03
CA ARG A 87 10.56 18.47 -6.51
C ARG A 87 10.98 17.01 -6.30
N GLU A 88 10.45 16.38 -5.26
CA GLU A 88 10.74 14.98 -4.94
C GLU A 88 10.03 14.01 -5.90
N GLY A 89 8.93 14.45 -6.51
CA GLY A 89 8.12 13.63 -7.41
C GLY A 89 6.63 13.98 -7.36
N LEU A 90 5.81 13.00 -7.72
CA LEU A 90 4.35 13.11 -7.76
C LEU A 90 3.72 12.29 -6.63
N LYS A 91 2.80 12.90 -5.88
CA LYS A 91 1.95 12.17 -4.92
C LYS A 91 0.62 11.84 -5.57
N ILE A 92 0.32 10.56 -5.62
CA ILE A 92 -0.90 10.03 -6.22
C ILE A 92 -1.78 9.50 -5.10
N SER A 93 -3.08 9.68 -5.25
CA SER A 93 -4.06 9.04 -4.37
C SER A 93 -5.01 8.20 -5.18
N THR A 94 -5.44 7.10 -4.62
CA THR A 94 -6.60 6.32 -5.08
C THR A 94 -7.81 6.71 -4.24
N GLU A 95 -8.96 6.08 -4.46
CA GLU A 95 -10.18 6.42 -3.69
C GLU A 95 -10.05 6.16 -2.18
N PHE A 96 -9.25 5.18 -1.77
CA PHE A 96 -9.15 4.74 -0.36
C PHE A 96 -7.71 4.70 0.18
N PHE A 97 -6.71 5.07 -0.62
CA PHE A 97 -5.29 5.03 -0.23
C PHE A 97 -4.49 6.16 -0.87
N GLU A 98 -3.78 6.93 -0.04
CA GLU A 98 -3.12 8.19 -0.44
C GLU A 98 -1.59 8.13 -0.43
N ASP A 99 -0.97 7.13 0.21
CA ASP A 99 0.49 7.04 0.41
C ASP A 99 1.21 6.43 -0.82
N ILE A 100 0.98 7.02 -2.01
CA ILE A 100 1.60 6.62 -3.27
C ILE A 100 2.51 7.73 -3.79
N LEU A 101 3.79 7.41 -3.99
CA LEU A 101 4.81 8.35 -4.46
C LEU A 101 5.44 7.84 -5.76
N ILE A 102 5.54 8.71 -6.76
CA ILE A 102 6.38 8.49 -7.94
C ILE A 102 7.56 9.45 -7.85
N PRO A 103 8.77 8.96 -7.49
CA PRO A 103 9.97 9.79 -7.43
C PRO A 103 10.30 10.41 -8.79
N ALA A 104 10.89 11.60 -8.78
CA ALA A 104 11.36 12.31 -9.98
C ALA A 104 12.25 11.44 -10.89
N ALA A 105 13.10 10.59 -10.29
CA ALA A 105 14.00 9.69 -11.02
C ALA A 105 13.27 8.58 -11.82
N LEU A 106 11.99 8.35 -11.54
CA LEU A 106 11.16 7.32 -12.16
C LEU A 106 10.05 7.91 -13.04
N LEU A 107 10.12 9.22 -13.31
CA LEU A 107 9.29 9.88 -14.31
C LEU A 107 9.81 9.61 -15.72
N GLN A 108 8.98 9.97 -16.71
CA GLN A 108 9.32 9.81 -18.12
C GLN A 108 10.47 10.73 -18.53
N ALA A 109 11.41 10.21 -19.30
CA ALA A 109 12.47 11.03 -19.87
C ALA A 109 12.03 11.60 -21.23
N PRO A 110 12.26 12.89 -21.54
CA PRO A 110 12.79 13.94 -20.66
C PRO A 110 11.68 14.71 -19.92
N CYS A 111 11.70 14.68 -18.58
CA CYS A 111 10.81 15.49 -17.73
C CYS A 111 11.57 16.65 -17.10
N VAL A 112 10.93 17.83 -17.03
CA VAL A 112 11.50 19.03 -16.41
C VAL A 112 10.50 19.55 -15.36
N TYR A 113 11.01 19.86 -14.17
CA TYR A 113 10.22 20.48 -13.12
C TYR A 113 10.26 22.00 -13.23
N ASN A 114 9.11 22.66 -13.32
CA ASN A 114 9.03 24.11 -13.24
C ASN A 114 8.76 24.54 -11.79
N PRO A 115 9.71 25.21 -11.10
CA PRO A 115 9.51 25.66 -9.73
C PRO A 115 8.53 26.83 -9.60
N VAL A 116 8.19 27.52 -10.70
CA VAL A 116 7.22 28.62 -10.71
C VAL A 116 5.81 28.05 -10.65
N ASP A 117 5.51 27.10 -11.53
CA ASP A 117 4.18 26.48 -11.61
C ASP A 117 4.01 25.35 -10.57
N GLY A 118 5.13 24.81 -10.07
CA GLY A 118 5.13 23.66 -9.16
C GLY A 118 4.80 22.33 -9.84
N LEU A 119 4.81 22.31 -11.17
CA LEU A 119 4.38 21.17 -11.99
C LEU A 119 5.55 20.52 -12.73
N TRP A 120 5.41 19.23 -12.98
CA TRP A 120 6.27 18.48 -13.87
C TRP A 120 5.73 18.55 -15.29
N THR A 121 6.63 18.76 -16.25
CA THR A 121 6.30 18.78 -17.68
C THR A 121 7.13 17.73 -18.39
N TRP A 122 6.46 16.85 -19.14
CA TRP A 122 7.13 15.91 -20.02
C TRP A 122 7.29 16.53 -21.41
N LYS A 123 8.54 16.63 -21.87
CA LYS A 123 8.89 17.24 -23.16
C LYS A 123 9.04 16.16 -24.20
N TYR A 124 7.98 15.85 -24.92
CA TYR A 124 8.00 14.79 -25.93
C TYR A 124 7.79 15.36 -27.33
N GLY A 125 8.81 15.23 -28.19
CA GLY A 125 8.75 15.66 -29.58
C GLY A 125 9.12 17.13 -29.78
N GLU A 126 8.29 17.86 -30.53
CA GLU A 126 8.48 19.27 -30.85
C GLU A 126 8.21 20.18 -29.64
N PRO A 127 8.87 21.35 -29.53
CA PRO A 127 8.80 22.23 -28.36
C PRO A 127 7.42 22.83 -28.06
N GLU A 128 6.44 22.66 -28.94
CA GLU A 128 5.05 23.09 -28.71
C GLU A 128 4.17 22.03 -28.05
N ASN A 129 4.64 20.77 -27.95
CA ASN A 129 3.90 19.66 -27.35
C ASN A 129 4.47 19.31 -25.96
N ASP A 130 4.41 20.30 -25.06
CA ASP A 130 4.74 20.10 -23.65
C ASP A 130 3.54 19.46 -22.94
N PHE A 131 3.72 18.27 -22.37
CA PHE A 131 2.70 17.55 -21.64
C PHE A 131 2.79 17.89 -20.15
N LEU A 132 1.88 18.74 -19.67
CA LEU A 132 1.81 19.13 -18.27
C LEU A 132 1.15 18.03 -17.44
N MET A 133 1.68 17.80 -16.25
CA MET A 133 1.10 16.88 -15.27
C MET A 133 0.25 17.67 -14.28
N ASP A 134 -1.01 17.92 -14.65
CA ASP A 134 -1.91 18.75 -13.85
C ASP A 134 -2.49 18.02 -12.64
N ILE A 135 -2.58 18.77 -11.52
CA ILE A 135 -3.14 18.26 -10.28
C ILE A 135 -4.62 17.94 -10.51
N GLY A 136 -5.03 16.75 -10.08
CA GLY A 136 -6.40 16.28 -10.17
C GLY A 136 -6.67 15.38 -11.37
N GLU A 137 -5.72 15.21 -12.29
CA GLU A 137 -5.85 14.29 -13.42
C GLU A 137 -5.59 12.83 -13.04
N GLU A 138 -6.14 11.92 -13.82
CA GLU A 138 -5.93 10.48 -13.67
C GLU A 138 -4.62 10.05 -14.33
N VAL A 139 -3.80 9.36 -13.54
CA VAL A 139 -2.45 8.93 -13.88
C VAL A 139 -2.36 7.42 -13.73
N ARG A 140 -1.90 6.76 -14.79
CA ARG A 140 -1.55 5.34 -14.81
C ARG A 140 -0.08 5.17 -14.48
N PHE A 141 0.21 4.38 -13.46
CA PHE A 141 1.56 4.10 -13.02
C PHE A 141 1.75 2.62 -12.71
N LYS A 142 3.00 2.18 -12.76
CA LYS A 142 3.40 0.81 -12.45
C LYS A 142 4.00 0.76 -11.06
N VAL A 143 3.57 -0.18 -10.23
CA VAL A 143 4.10 -0.38 -8.88
C VAL A 143 5.50 -0.95 -8.98
N ARG A 144 6.49 -0.25 -8.41
CA ARG A 144 7.90 -0.68 -8.44
C ARG A 144 8.37 -1.26 -7.10
N THR A 145 8.02 -0.59 -6.01
CA THR A 145 8.38 -1.01 -4.65
C THR A 145 7.18 -0.86 -3.73
N LEU A 146 6.95 -1.88 -2.92
CA LEU A 146 6.01 -1.83 -1.81
C LEU A 146 6.79 -1.81 -0.49
N THR A 147 6.52 -0.82 0.35
CA THR A 147 7.28 -0.58 1.59
C THR A 147 6.34 -0.66 2.79
N PHE A 148 6.72 -1.43 3.81
CA PHE A 148 6.04 -1.50 5.10
C PHE A 148 6.94 -0.96 6.21
N THR A 149 6.46 -0.01 7.00
CA THR A 149 7.20 0.55 8.13
C THR A 149 6.52 0.19 9.44
N GLN A 150 7.26 -0.49 10.32
CA GLN A 150 6.83 -0.80 11.67
C GLN A 150 7.49 0.16 12.65
N LEU A 151 6.68 0.80 13.49
CA LEU A 151 7.16 1.61 14.59
C LEU A 151 7.23 0.74 15.86
N SER A 152 8.40 0.74 16.49
CA SER A 152 8.60 0.14 17.81
C SER A 152 9.06 1.22 18.77
N SER A 153 8.25 1.48 19.80
CA SER A 153 8.65 2.33 20.91
C SER A 153 9.46 1.51 21.91
N SER A 154 10.65 1.99 22.23
CA SER A 154 11.53 1.42 23.25
C SER A 154 11.90 2.50 24.26
N VAL A 155 12.39 2.09 25.43
CA VAL A 155 12.91 3.02 26.46
C VAL A 155 14.00 3.94 25.91
N LYS A 156 14.69 3.52 24.83
CA LYS A 156 15.73 4.30 24.14
C LYS A 156 15.21 5.24 23.04
N GLY A 157 13.90 5.29 22.79
CA GLY A 157 13.29 6.11 21.74
C GLY A 157 12.43 5.31 20.75
N LEU A 158 11.94 6.00 19.71
CA LEU A 158 11.11 5.41 18.67
C LEU A 158 11.99 4.89 17.52
N THR A 159 11.80 3.64 17.12
CA THR A 159 12.54 3.03 16.00
C THR A 159 11.57 2.64 14.89
N ALA A 160 11.81 3.13 13.68
CA ALA A 160 11.12 2.72 12.46
C ALA A 160 11.91 1.60 11.78
N THR A 161 11.30 0.43 11.62
CA THR A 161 11.84 -0.67 10.83
C THR A 161 11.08 -0.77 9.52
N THR A 162 11.75 -0.47 8.43
CA THR A 162 11.17 -0.43 7.09
C THR A 162 11.58 -1.66 6.30
N THR A 163 10.60 -2.37 5.75
CA THR A 163 10.79 -3.55 4.90
C THR A 163 10.24 -3.24 3.52
N SER A 164 11.08 -3.33 2.49
CA SER A 164 10.71 -3.08 1.10
C SER A 164 10.77 -4.35 0.25
N GLU A 165 9.77 -4.49 -0.62
CA GLU A 165 9.70 -5.50 -1.68
C GLU A 165 9.88 -4.78 -3.01
N THR A 166 11.00 -5.02 -3.69
CA THR A 166 11.33 -4.36 -4.96
C THR A 166 11.45 -5.39 -6.09
N GLY A 167 11.00 -5.00 -7.27
CA GLY A 167 11.11 -5.79 -8.49
C GLY A 167 12.51 -5.71 -9.06
N ASN A 168 13.04 -6.84 -9.49
CA ASN A 168 14.31 -6.88 -10.20
C ASN A 168 14.04 -6.54 -11.67
N ASP A 169 14.33 -5.30 -12.09
CA ASP A 169 14.47 -4.95 -13.51
C ASP A 169 15.80 -5.52 -14.02
N ALA A 170 15.89 -6.85 -14.09
CA ALA A 170 16.93 -7.48 -14.88
C ALA A 170 16.55 -7.25 -16.35
N GLY A 171 17.35 -6.43 -17.03
CA GLY A 171 17.13 -6.02 -18.42
C GLY A 171 16.77 -7.18 -19.34
N ALA A 172 15.94 -6.86 -20.33
CA ALA A 172 15.57 -7.70 -21.45
C ALA A 172 16.81 -8.36 -22.09
N SER A 173 17.11 -9.60 -21.71
CA SER A 173 18.01 -10.53 -22.40
C SER A 173 17.84 -11.93 -21.80
N ALA A 174 16.69 -12.56 -21.98
CA ALA A 174 16.58 -14.01 -21.85
C ALA A 174 15.45 -14.53 -22.73
N SER A 175 15.87 -15.18 -23.80
CA SER A 175 15.08 -15.98 -24.72
C SER A 175 14.04 -16.86 -24.02
N SER A 176 12.86 -16.89 -24.61
CA SER A 176 11.75 -17.79 -24.33
C SER A 176 12.20 -19.22 -24.01
N SER A 177 12.01 -19.66 -22.77
CA SER A 177 11.75 -21.07 -22.46
C SER A 177 10.70 -21.12 -21.35
N ALA A 178 9.60 -21.81 -21.66
CA ALA A 178 8.45 -21.96 -20.80
C ALA A 178 8.81 -22.74 -19.52
N GLY A 179 8.39 -22.23 -18.36
CA GLY A 179 8.28 -23.02 -17.12
C GLY A 179 9.22 -22.70 -15.95
N GLY A 180 9.61 -21.44 -15.71
CA GLY A 180 10.41 -21.01 -14.55
C GLY A 180 9.70 -19.99 -13.63
N PRO A 181 10.12 -19.86 -12.35
CA PRO A 181 9.37 -19.18 -11.30
C PRO A 181 9.21 -17.69 -11.60
N GLY A 182 8.11 -17.10 -11.10
CA GLY A 182 7.78 -15.67 -11.27
C GLY A 182 8.92 -14.72 -10.87
N PRO A 183 8.81 -13.43 -11.22
CA PRO A 183 9.90 -12.47 -11.06
C PRO A 183 10.47 -12.50 -9.64
N ALA A 184 11.80 -12.64 -9.54
CA ALA A 184 12.49 -12.72 -8.26
C ALA A 184 12.32 -11.41 -7.48
N LEU A 185 11.52 -11.45 -6.42
CA LEU A 185 11.31 -10.33 -5.50
C LEU A 185 12.50 -10.21 -4.56
N ARG A 186 13.10 -9.02 -4.49
CA ARG A 186 14.16 -8.74 -3.51
C ARG A 186 13.53 -8.05 -2.30
N ARG A 187 13.71 -8.66 -1.12
CA ARG A 187 13.28 -8.08 0.16
C ARG A 187 14.46 -7.45 0.88
N ARG A 188 14.33 -6.21 1.33
CA ARG A 188 15.38 -5.51 2.10
C ARG A 188 14.75 -4.89 3.34
N SER A 189 15.47 -4.91 4.45
CA SER A 189 15.05 -4.33 5.71
C SER A 189 16.09 -3.33 6.21
N SER A 190 15.64 -2.18 6.69
CA SER A 190 16.47 -1.15 7.30
C SER A 190 15.76 -0.55 8.51
N SER A 191 16.51 -0.15 9.53
CA SER A 191 15.98 0.49 10.73
C SER A 191 16.53 1.90 10.88
N MET A 192 15.67 2.86 11.20
CA MET A 192 16.02 4.25 11.47
C MET A 192 15.45 4.66 12.83
N GLY A 193 16.28 5.30 13.66
CA GLY A 193 15.80 5.95 14.89
C GLY A 193 15.09 7.25 14.53
N LEU A 194 13.91 7.48 15.10
CA LEU A 194 13.15 8.71 14.94
C LEU A 194 13.31 9.58 16.17
N SER A 195 13.57 10.86 15.94
CA SER A 195 13.51 11.90 16.96
C SER A 195 12.05 12.33 17.20
N PRO A 196 11.74 13.00 18.33
CA PRO A 196 10.38 13.43 18.63
C PRO A 196 9.78 14.43 17.64
N ASP A 197 10.62 15.13 16.88
CA ASP A 197 10.22 16.15 15.89
C ASP A 197 10.07 15.58 14.47
N ASP A 198 10.47 14.32 14.24
CA ASP A 198 10.37 13.68 12.93
C ASP A 198 8.92 13.28 12.63
N GLU A 199 8.45 13.56 11.41
CA GLU A 199 7.16 13.07 10.94
C GLU A 199 7.13 11.55 10.93
N ILE A 200 6.06 10.99 11.47
CA ILE A 200 5.89 9.54 11.54
C ILE A 200 5.69 9.00 10.12
N PRO A 201 6.57 8.12 9.63
CA PRO A 201 6.44 7.58 8.28
C PRO A 201 5.19 6.70 8.15
N ALA A 202 4.60 6.71 6.96
CA ALA A 202 3.45 5.86 6.64
C ALA A 202 3.75 4.38 6.86
N VAL A 203 2.79 3.64 7.42
CA VAL A 203 2.92 2.21 7.74
C VAL A 203 3.00 1.37 6.47
N MET A 204 2.33 1.79 5.41
CA MET A 204 2.43 1.22 4.07
C MET A 204 2.62 2.35 3.07
N GLN A 205 3.62 2.24 2.21
CA GLN A 205 3.92 3.22 1.18
C GLN A 205 4.15 2.48 -0.15
N ILE A 206 3.58 3.01 -1.22
CA ILE A 206 3.74 2.48 -2.57
C ILE A 206 4.63 3.43 -3.36
N ILE A 207 5.70 2.89 -3.95
CA ILE A 207 6.55 3.63 -4.88
C ILE A 207 6.19 3.18 -6.29
N GLY A 208 5.64 4.11 -7.07
CA GLY A 208 5.31 3.93 -8.47
C GLY A 208 6.45 4.34 -9.41
N ALA A 209 6.33 3.91 -10.67
CA ALA A 209 7.17 4.31 -11.78
C ALA A 209 6.29 4.62 -13.00
N MET A 210 6.72 5.59 -13.80
CA MET A 210 6.01 6.07 -14.99
C MET A 210 6.89 6.03 -16.26
N ASN A 211 8.12 5.53 -16.14
CA ASN A 211 9.13 5.54 -17.19
C ASN A 211 8.90 4.52 -18.34
N ASP A 212 7.91 3.63 -18.23
CA ASP A 212 7.54 2.69 -19.30
C ASP A 212 6.50 3.31 -20.26
N PHE A 213 6.44 2.81 -21.50
CA PHE A 213 5.45 3.22 -22.50
C PHE A 213 4.01 2.89 -22.06
N GLY A 214 3.05 3.76 -22.40
CA GLY A 214 1.63 3.57 -22.05
C GLY A 214 1.29 3.90 -20.59
N LEU A 215 2.24 4.47 -19.84
CA LEU A 215 2.05 5.03 -18.50
C LEU A 215 2.00 6.56 -18.57
N GLY A 216 1.56 7.20 -17.50
CA GLY A 216 1.36 8.65 -17.43
C GLY A 216 -0.11 9.03 -17.35
N LEU A 217 -0.42 10.27 -17.69
CA LEU A 217 -1.81 10.73 -17.68
C LEU A 217 -2.61 9.96 -18.73
N ILE A 218 -3.87 9.64 -18.40
CA ILE A 218 -4.75 8.92 -19.33
C ILE A 218 -5.02 9.77 -20.58
N SER A 219 -5.04 11.10 -20.43
CA SER A 219 -5.22 12.06 -21.53
C SER A 219 -4.13 11.99 -22.61
N TRP A 220 -2.98 11.36 -22.32
CA TRP A 220 -1.86 11.26 -23.27
C TRP A 220 -1.97 10.09 -24.25
N TRP A 221 -2.88 9.13 -24.01
CA TRP A 221 -2.96 7.86 -24.73
C TRP A 221 -4.35 7.61 -25.34
#